data_AF-X1PAK7-F1
#
_entry.id   AF-X1PAK7-F1
#
_cell.length_a   1.000
_cell.length_b   1.000
_cell.length_c   1.000
_cell.angle_alpha   90.00
_cell.angle_beta   90.00
_cell.angle_gamma   90.00
#
_symmetry.space_group_name_H-M   'P 1'
#
loop_
_entity.id
_entity.type
_entity.pdbx_description
1 polymer ?
#
loop_
_entity_poly.entity_id
_entity_poly.type
_entity_poly.pdbx_seq_one_letter_code
_entity_poly.pdbx_strand_id
1 'polypeptide(L)'
;MNSDYFTIPTKDTRYAYTTGRIRGLEVRLLREADFSRMKQAGGVGEILQILGKLFPYSESMKKVQKEEDFEAGLEEESRRTYAELRSFCPEPDLTDLF
;
A
#
# COMPACT_ATOMS: atom_id res chain seq x y z
N MET A 1 -29.31 27.08 15.60
CA MET A 1 -28.79 26.08 14.64
C MET A 1 -27.61 26.71 13.94
N ASN A 2 -26.40 26.17 14.09
CA ASN A 2 -25.20 26.78 13.52
C ASN A 2 -25.22 26.60 12.00
N SER A 3 -25.22 27.71 11.25
CA SER A 3 -25.39 27.76 9.79
C SER A 3 -24.16 27.27 9.01
N ASP A 4 -23.07 26.95 9.70
CA ASP A 4 -21.76 26.62 9.11
C ASP A 4 -21.67 25.20 8.53
N TYR A 5 -22.68 24.35 8.73
CA TYR A 5 -22.68 23.00 8.12
C TYR A 5 -22.99 23.02 6.62
N PHE A 6 -23.56 24.12 6.09
CA PHE A 6 -23.91 24.25 4.68
C PHE A 6 -22.87 25.05 3.87
N THR A 7 -21.86 25.60 4.52
CA THR A 7 -20.77 26.30 3.84
C THR A 7 -19.72 25.28 3.44
N ILE A 8 -19.85 24.72 2.23
CA ILE A 8 -18.75 23.98 1.59
C ILE A 8 -17.70 25.03 1.21
N PRO A 9 -16.50 25.05 1.83
CA PRO A 9 -15.44 25.96 1.43
C PRO A 9 -15.15 25.71 -0.04
N THR A 10 -15.18 26.76 -0.85
CA THR A 10 -15.16 26.65 -2.32
C THR A 10 -13.89 26.00 -2.88
N LYS A 11 -12.83 25.81 -2.06
CA LYS A 11 -11.62 25.04 -2.36
C LYS A 11 -10.97 24.48 -1.09
N ASP A 12 -11.44 23.33 -0.60
CA ASP A 12 -10.66 22.54 0.37
C ASP A 12 -9.52 21.82 -0.37
N THR A 13 -8.29 22.26 -0.12
CA THR A 13 -7.08 21.71 -0.77
C THR A 13 -6.26 20.82 0.15
N ARG A 14 -6.73 20.56 1.39
CA ARG A 14 -5.99 19.78 2.40
C ARG A 14 -5.61 18.39 1.89
N TYR A 15 -6.44 17.79 1.04
CA TYR A 15 -6.23 16.47 0.46
C TYR A 15 -5.61 16.46 -0.94
N ALA A 16 -5.32 17.62 -1.54
CA ALA A 16 -4.81 17.70 -2.91
C ALA A 16 -3.44 17.01 -3.05
N TYR A 17 -2.53 17.29 -2.11
CA TYR A 17 -1.22 16.63 -2.04
C TYR A 17 -1.34 15.12 -1.80
N THR A 18 -2.11 14.73 -0.77
CA THR A 18 -2.31 13.34 -0.37
C THR A 18 -2.88 12.50 -1.52
N THR A 19 -3.88 13.02 -2.22
CA THR A 19 -4.46 12.38 -3.42
C THR A 19 -3.40 12.19 -4.49
N GLY A 20 -2.66 13.26 -4.84
CA GLY A 20 -1.60 13.18 -5.86
C GLY A 20 -0.50 12.18 -5.49
N ARG A 21 -0.11 12.14 -4.21
CA ARG A 21 0.89 11.20 -3.70
C ARG A 21 0.40 9.75 -3.76
N ILE A 22 -0.85 9.47 -3.34
CA ILE A 22 -1.45 8.13 -3.46
C ILE A 22 -1.47 7.68 -4.91
N ARG A 23 -1.87 8.53 -5.86
CA ARG A 23 -1.82 8.21 -7.31
C ARG A 23 -0.40 7.87 -7.78
N GLY A 24 0.61 8.57 -7.27
CA GLY A 24 2.00 8.23 -7.54
C GLY A 24 2.42 6.87 -6.98
N LEU A 25 1.91 6.50 -5.81
CA LEU A 25 2.17 5.19 -5.17
C LEU A 25 1.45 4.04 -5.88
N GLU A 26 0.23 4.26 -6.39
CA GLU A 26 -0.54 3.28 -7.17
C GLU A 26 0.25 2.72 -8.37
N VAL A 27 1.20 3.50 -8.90
CA VAL A 27 2.06 3.05 -10.00
C VAL A 27 2.86 1.80 -9.64
N ARG A 28 3.18 1.62 -8.36
CA ARG A 28 4.01 0.54 -7.80
C ARG A 28 3.22 -0.74 -7.49
N LEU A 29 1.90 -0.70 -7.57
CA LEU A 29 1.07 -1.88 -7.32
C LEU A 29 1.36 -2.97 -8.36
N LEU A 30 1.27 -4.23 -7.91
CA LEU A 30 1.34 -5.39 -8.79
C LEU A 30 0.35 -5.26 -9.94
N ARG A 31 0.84 -5.53 -11.14
CA ARG A 31 0.04 -5.52 -12.37
C ARG A 31 -0.40 -6.93 -12.72
N GLU A 32 -1.36 -7.01 -13.63
CA GLU A 32 -1.85 -8.28 -14.15
C GLU A 32 -0.72 -9.20 -14.65
N ALA A 33 0.32 -8.63 -15.27
CA ALA A 33 1.49 -9.38 -15.72
C ALA A 33 2.32 -9.99 -14.57
N ASP A 34 2.35 -9.35 -13.39
CA ASP A 34 3.03 -9.89 -12.21
C ASP A 34 2.24 -11.06 -11.64
N PHE A 35 0.90 -10.91 -11.51
CA PHE A 35 0.03 -12.01 -11.09
C PHE A 35 0.05 -13.19 -12.06
N SER A 36 0.11 -12.93 -13.37
CA SER A 36 0.21 -13.98 -14.38
C SER A 36 1.51 -14.78 -14.25
N ARG A 37 2.64 -14.10 -13.96
CA ARG A 37 3.91 -14.74 -13.66
C ARG A 37 3.85 -15.57 -12.38
N MET A 38 3.23 -15.04 -11.31
CA MET A 38 3.07 -15.78 -10.04
C MET A 38 2.17 -17.02 -10.20
N LYS A 39 1.11 -16.96 -11.02
CA LYS A 39 0.26 -18.14 -11.32
C LYS A 39 1.00 -19.27 -12.04
N GLN A 40 2.06 -18.94 -12.78
CA GLN A 40 2.88 -19.90 -13.51
C GLN A 40 4.06 -20.43 -12.67
N ALA A 41 4.27 -19.89 -11.47
CA ALA A 41 5.35 -20.29 -10.59
C ALA A 41 5.13 -21.71 -10.05
N GLY A 42 6.22 -22.46 -9.87
CA GLY A 42 6.22 -23.83 -9.36
C GLY A 42 5.91 -23.97 -7.86
N GLY A 43 5.76 -22.86 -7.14
CA GLY A 43 5.47 -22.84 -5.70
C GLY A 43 5.76 -21.50 -5.03
N VAL A 44 5.64 -21.48 -3.70
CA VAL A 44 5.80 -20.26 -2.88
C VAL A 44 7.22 -19.69 -2.98
N GLY A 45 8.26 -20.54 -3.02
CA GLY A 45 9.64 -20.08 -3.17
C GLY A 45 9.89 -19.29 -4.45
N GLU A 46 9.32 -19.68 -5.58
CA GLU A 46 9.44 -18.92 -6.84
C GLU A 46 8.65 -17.61 -6.79
N ILE A 47 7.47 -17.61 -6.17
CA ILE A 47 6.68 -16.38 -5.93
C ILE A 47 7.48 -15.39 -5.09
N LEU A 48 8.15 -15.86 -4.03
CA LEU A 48 9.03 -15.05 -3.20
C LEU A 48 10.19 -14.44 -3.99
N GLN A 49 10.78 -15.17 -4.93
CA GLN A 49 11.80 -14.62 -5.82
C GLN A 49 11.26 -13.55 -6.77
N ILE A 50 10.01 -13.66 -7.22
CA ILE A 50 9.35 -12.63 -8.04
C ILE A 50 9.14 -11.38 -7.19
N LEU A 51 8.49 -11.51 -6.03
CA LEU A 51 8.21 -10.38 -5.12
C LEU A 51 9.49 -9.73 -4.59
N GLY A 52 10.53 -10.51 -4.32
CA GLY A 52 11.85 -10.04 -3.90
C GLY A 52 12.56 -9.12 -4.90
N LYS A 53 12.10 -9.07 -6.16
CA LYS A 53 12.63 -8.19 -7.21
C LYS A 53 11.78 -6.94 -7.45
N LEU A 54 10.58 -6.88 -6.89
CA LEU A 54 9.60 -5.83 -7.15
C LEU A 54 9.50 -4.88 -5.96
N PHE A 55 9.89 -3.62 -6.14
CA PHE A 55 9.66 -2.59 -5.13
C PHE A 55 8.18 -2.17 -5.14
N PRO A 56 7.51 -2.00 -3.98
CA PRO A 56 8.05 -2.02 -2.61
C PRO A 56 8.12 -3.39 -1.93
N TYR A 57 7.47 -4.41 -2.50
CA TYR A 57 7.34 -5.75 -1.92
C TYR A 57 8.67 -6.39 -1.52
N SER A 58 9.72 -6.15 -2.30
CA SER A 58 11.08 -6.65 -2.04
C SER A 58 11.60 -6.30 -0.65
N GLU A 59 11.19 -5.15 -0.10
CA GLU A 59 11.60 -4.72 1.23
C GLU A 59 10.87 -5.50 2.33
N SER A 60 9.59 -5.79 2.15
CA SER A 60 8.80 -6.58 3.11
C SER A 60 9.18 -8.05 3.09
N MET A 61 9.49 -8.58 1.89
CA MET A 61 9.92 -9.97 1.72
C MET A 61 11.27 -10.27 2.40
N LYS A 62 12.06 -9.25 2.81
CA LYS A 62 13.27 -9.46 3.64
C LYS A 62 12.98 -10.12 4.99
N LYS A 63 11.73 -10.04 5.48
CA LYS A 63 11.32 -10.71 6.72
C LYS A 63 11.02 -12.20 6.54
N VAL A 64 10.90 -12.67 5.30
CA VAL A 64 10.60 -14.06 5.00
C VAL A 64 11.91 -14.86 4.98
N GLN A 65 12.11 -15.74 5.95
CA GLN A 65 13.29 -16.62 6.02
C GLN A 65 13.00 -18.00 5.45
N LYS A 66 11.75 -18.45 5.58
CA LYS A 66 11.24 -19.71 5.06
C LYS A 66 9.92 -19.46 4.31
N GLU A 67 9.53 -20.39 3.43
CA GLU A 67 8.25 -20.30 2.72
C GLU A 67 7.04 -20.20 3.67
N GLU A 68 7.15 -20.81 4.85
CA GLU A 68 6.17 -20.75 5.94
C GLU A 68 5.92 -19.31 6.44
N ASP A 69 6.92 -18.44 6.33
CA ASP A 69 6.87 -17.04 6.81
C ASP A 69 6.24 -16.10 5.76
N PHE A 70 5.74 -16.63 4.63
CA PHE A 70 5.21 -15.84 3.53
C PHE A 70 4.16 -14.83 3.99
N GLU A 71 3.23 -15.26 4.86
CA GLU A 71 2.17 -14.41 5.40
C GLU A 71 2.76 -13.23 6.20
N ALA A 72 3.81 -13.46 6.99
CA ALA A 72 4.48 -12.39 7.75
C ALA A 72 5.11 -11.33 6.83
N GLY A 73 5.55 -11.73 5.63
CA GLY A 73 6.01 -10.80 4.60
C GLY A 73 4.89 -9.92 4.04
N LEU A 74 3.69 -10.49 3.84
CA LEU A 74 2.51 -9.75 3.39
C LEU A 74 1.98 -8.81 4.47
N GLU A 75 1.91 -9.27 5.72
CA GLU A 75 1.56 -8.45 6.88
C GLU A 75 2.53 -7.27 7.03
N GLU A 76 3.83 -7.49 6.82
CA GLU A 76 4.82 -6.41 6.85
C GLU A 76 4.58 -5.40 5.75
N GLU A 77 4.21 -5.81 4.53
CA GLU A 77 3.92 -4.84 3.48
C GLU A 77 2.65 -4.05 3.73
N SER A 78 1.62 -4.71 4.28
CA SER A 78 0.43 -4.02 4.74
C SER A 78 0.81 -2.96 5.78
N ARG A 79 1.52 -3.36 6.84
CA ARG A 79 1.98 -2.47 7.91
C ARG A 79 2.79 -1.28 7.37
N ARG A 80 3.71 -1.51 6.43
CA ARG A 80 4.53 -0.46 5.80
C ARG A 80 3.69 0.49 4.96
N THR A 81 2.71 -0.04 4.22
CA THR A 81 1.75 0.76 3.44
C THR A 81 0.93 1.68 4.33
N TYR A 82 0.34 1.16 5.41
CA TYR A 82 -0.41 1.98 6.38
C TYR A 82 0.47 3.03 7.06
N ALA A 83 1.70 2.66 7.44
CA ALA A 83 2.65 3.61 8.00
C ALA A 83 3.02 4.73 7.01
N GLU A 84 3.18 4.41 5.72
CA GLU A 84 3.42 5.42 4.68
C GLU A 84 2.21 6.34 4.54
N LEU A 85 0.98 5.81 4.46
CA LEU A 85 -0.24 6.61 4.38
C LEU A 85 -0.38 7.56 5.58
N ARG A 86 -0.20 7.05 6.81
CA ARG A 86 -0.24 7.86 8.04
C ARG A 86 0.78 9.00 8.04
N SER A 87 1.92 8.83 7.36
CA SER A 87 2.98 9.85 7.33
C SER A 87 2.63 11.12 6.56
N PHE A 88 1.62 11.08 5.67
CA PHE A 88 1.28 12.20 4.80
C PHE A 88 -0.22 12.49 4.64
N CYS A 89 -1.10 11.67 5.22
CA CYS A 89 -2.53 11.97 5.28
C CYS A 89 -2.79 13.16 6.23
N PRO A 90 -3.68 14.12 5.88
CA PRO A 90 -3.98 15.28 6.72
C PRO A 90 -4.64 14.88 8.05
N GLU A 91 -5.41 13.79 8.03
CA GLU A 91 -6.07 13.19 9.18
C GLU A 91 -5.62 11.71 9.26
N PRO A 92 -4.45 11.41 9.86
CA PRO A 92 -3.88 10.06 9.87
C PRO A 92 -4.81 9.02 10.50
N ASP A 93 -5.62 9.41 11.48
CA ASP A 93 -6.51 8.47 12.17
C ASP A 93 -7.65 7.95 11.28
N LEU A 94 -7.95 8.63 10.16
CA LEU A 94 -8.88 8.10 9.16
C LEU A 94 -8.35 6.84 8.47
N THR A 95 -7.03 6.65 8.42
CA THR A 95 -6.46 5.44 7.81
C THR A 95 -6.70 4.20 8.66
N ASP A 96 -7.01 4.35 9.95
CA ASP A 96 -7.24 3.22 10.87
C ASP A 96 -8.67 2.65 10.77
N LEU A 97 -9.54 3.30 10.00
CA LEU A 97 -10.92 2.83 9.79
C LEU A 97 -11.01 1.61 8.86
N PHE A 98 -9.90 1.22 8.22
CA PHE A 98 -9.81 0.15 7.22
C PHE A 98 -8.75 -0.86 7.63
#